data_AF-A0A4Y2E8G3-F1
#
_entry.id   AF-A0A4Y2E8G3-F1
#
_cell.length_a   1.000
_cell.length_b   1.000
_cell.length_c   1.000
_cell.angle_alpha   90.00
_cell.angle_beta   90.00
_cell.angle_gamma   90.00
#
_symmetry.space_group_name_H-M   'P 1'
#
loop_
_entity.id
_entity.type
_entity.pdbx_description
1 polymer ?
#
loop_
_entity_poly.entity_id
_entity_poly.type
_entity_poly.pdbx_seq_one_letter_code
_entity_poly.pdbx_strand_id
1 'polypeptide(L)'
;MVKGVQLARTASWKVRDEFSLSDHKYIRTQLGISVQNHTYTRFKTAHGGHRKFSMHFRKEIPQIQQQLLDCKTREQLDVTTSFLQRAIFRCCQKVYKLKKVKQSSKVSWWKQ
;
A
#
# COMPACT_ATOMS: atom_id res chain seq x y z
N MET A 1 -8.66 4.48 -2.09
CA MET A 1 -9.67 4.32 -3.16
C MET A 1 -9.96 5.69 -3.76
N VAL A 2 -9.79 5.89 -5.06
CA VAL A 2 -10.18 7.15 -5.72
C VAL A 2 -11.72 7.16 -5.80
N LYS A 3 -12.37 8.15 -5.21
CA LYS A 3 -13.84 8.28 -5.26
C LYS A 3 -14.27 8.54 -6.72
N GLY A 4 -15.38 7.94 -7.17
CA GLY A 4 -15.86 8.07 -8.56
C GLY A 4 -16.04 9.51 -9.04
N VAL A 5 -16.38 10.43 -8.14
CA VAL A 5 -16.51 11.88 -8.41
C VAL A 5 -15.18 12.52 -8.83
N GLN A 6 -14.04 12.06 -8.32
CA GLN A 6 -12.72 12.59 -8.67
C GLN A 6 -12.26 12.09 -10.05
N LEU A 7 -12.63 10.86 -10.42
CA LEU A 7 -12.36 10.29 -11.75
C LEU A 7 -13.11 11.02 -12.85
N ALA A 8 -14.38 11.39 -12.62
CA ALA A 8 -15.17 12.13 -13.60
C ALA A 8 -14.58 13.52 -13.89
N ARG A 9 -13.95 14.17 -12.90
CA ARG A 9 -13.33 15.50 -13.04
C ARG A 9 -11.99 15.50 -13.79
N THR A 10 -11.31 14.36 -13.85
CA THR A 10 -10.02 14.22 -14.55
C THR A 10 -10.12 13.39 -15.82
N ALA A 11 -11.31 12.91 -16.15
CA ALA A 11 -11.62 12.28 -17.42
C ALA A 11 -11.91 13.35 -18.48
N SER A 12 -11.27 13.22 -19.63
CA SER A 12 -11.65 13.96 -20.85
C SER A 12 -11.84 12.98 -21.98
N TRP A 13 -12.71 13.30 -22.92
CA TRP A 13 -12.88 12.51 -24.12
C TRP A 13 -12.95 13.44 -25.33
N LYS A 14 -12.45 12.95 -26.46
CA LYS A 14 -12.49 13.65 -27.74
C LYS A 14 -12.77 12.61 -28.82
N VAL A 15 -13.59 12.96 -29.80
CA VAL A 15 -13.68 12.16 -31.03
C VAL A 15 -12.35 12.31 -31.76
N ARG A 16 -11.79 11.18 -32.21
CA ARG A 16 -10.53 11.17 -32.93
C ARG A 16 -10.83 11.46 -34.39
N ASP A 17 -10.55 12.69 -34.81
CA ASP A 17 -10.74 13.16 -36.20
C ASP A 17 -9.50 12.95 -37.08
N GLU A 18 -8.56 12.11 -36.65
CA GLU A 18 -7.38 11.76 -37.43
C GLU A 18 -7.76 10.81 -38.58
N PHE A 19 -7.24 11.07 -39.78
CA PHE A 19 -7.48 10.23 -40.95
C PHE A 19 -7.01 8.80 -40.68
N SER A 20 -7.91 7.86 -40.81
CA SER A 20 -7.68 6.44 -40.57
C SER A 20 -8.17 5.65 -41.78
N LEU A 21 -7.47 4.57 -42.14
CA LEU A 21 -7.91 3.65 -43.19
C LEU A 21 -9.11 2.77 -42.75
N SER A 22 -9.56 2.93 -41.51
CA SER A 22 -10.79 2.37 -40.96
C SER A 22 -11.92 3.39 -41.10
N ASP A 23 -13.09 2.90 -41.54
CA ASP A 23 -14.36 3.63 -41.66
C ASP A 23 -15.03 3.90 -40.29
N HIS A 24 -14.45 3.37 -39.21
CA HIS A 24 -14.95 3.57 -37.85
C HIS A 24 -14.49 4.91 -37.25
N LYS A 25 -15.41 5.59 -36.56
CA LYS A 25 -15.08 6.75 -35.70
C LYS A 25 -14.66 6.26 -34.33
N TYR A 26 -13.49 6.71 -33.85
CA TYR A 26 -12.95 6.32 -32.56
C TYR A 26 -13.12 7.44 -31.53
N ILE A 27 -13.53 7.09 -30.31
CA ILE A 27 -13.54 8.02 -29.18
C ILE A 27 -12.27 7.79 -28.37
N ARG A 28 -11.44 8.82 -28.23
CA ARG A 28 -10.27 8.81 -27.35
C ARG A 28 -10.69 9.32 -25.98
N THR A 29 -10.65 8.45 -24.98
CA THR A 29 -10.78 8.84 -23.57
C THR A 29 -9.38 8.98 -22.97
N GLN A 30 -9.14 10.09 -22.26
CA GLN A 30 -7.94 10.32 -21.48
C GLN A 30 -8.35 10.47 -20.02
N LEU A 31 -7.75 9.66 -19.15
CA LEU A 31 -8.09 9.62 -17.74
C LEU A 31 -6.87 10.04 -16.91
N GLY A 32 -6.91 11.27 -16.40
CA GLY A 32 -5.87 11.84 -15.55
C GLY A 32 -5.97 11.31 -14.12
N ILE A 33 -5.67 10.02 -13.90
CA ILE A 33 -5.67 9.45 -12.54
C ILE A 33 -4.28 9.62 -11.94
N SER A 34 -4.18 10.36 -10.83
CA SER A 34 -3.06 10.21 -9.91
C SER A 34 -3.29 8.92 -9.11
N VAL A 35 -2.70 7.82 -9.56
CA VAL A 35 -2.76 6.56 -8.83
C VAL A 35 -1.84 6.68 -7.61
N GLN A 36 -2.42 7.06 -6.47
CA GLN A 36 -1.75 6.88 -5.18
C GLN A 36 -1.73 5.40 -4.84
N ASN A 37 -0.77 4.68 -5.40
CA ASN A 37 -0.45 3.33 -4.97
C ASN A 37 0.00 3.39 -3.51
N HIS A 38 -0.87 3.03 -2.58
CA HIS A 38 -0.49 2.80 -1.18
C HIS A 38 0.34 1.52 -1.15
N THR A 39 1.63 1.65 -1.45
CA THR A 39 2.58 0.55 -1.30
C THR A 39 2.86 0.37 0.18
N TYR A 40 2.22 -0.63 0.79
CA TYR A 40 2.61 -1.08 2.12
C TYR A 40 4.08 -1.49 2.12
N THR A 41 4.82 -1.01 3.14
CA THR A 41 6.21 -1.40 3.38
C THR A 41 6.29 -2.92 3.52
N ARG A 42 6.94 -3.58 2.55
CA ARG A 42 7.09 -5.03 2.56
C ARG A 42 8.49 -5.41 3.03
N PHE A 43 8.58 -6.29 4.02
CA PHE A 43 9.83 -6.84 4.53
C PHE A 43 10.19 -8.15 3.83
N LYS A 44 11.48 -8.45 3.70
CA LYS A 44 11.98 -9.75 3.23
C LYS A 44 12.03 -10.74 4.40
N THR A 45 11.04 -11.62 4.51
CA THR A 45 10.93 -12.63 5.57
C THR A 45 11.54 -13.99 5.17
N ALA A 46 11.73 -14.25 3.87
CA ALA A 46 12.13 -15.56 3.36
C ALA A 46 13.55 -16.03 3.73
N HIS A 47 14.45 -15.14 4.17
CA HIS A 47 15.87 -15.46 4.40
C HIS A 47 16.25 -15.49 5.89
N GLY A 48 15.32 -15.91 6.74
CA GLY A 48 15.55 -16.00 8.19
C GLY A 48 15.37 -14.66 8.91
N GLY A 49 15.83 -14.59 10.16
CA GLY A 49 15.61 -13.44 11.05
C GLY A 49 14.44 -13.60 12.02
N HIS A 50 13.52 -14.54 11.78
CA HIS A 50 12.39 -14.83 12.67
C HIS A 50 12.81 -15.04 14.13
N ARG A 51 13.89 -15.79 14.39
CA ARG A 51 14.42 -15.98 15.76
C ARG A 51 14.81 -14.65 16.43
N LYS A 52 15.48 -13.75 15.70
CA LYS A 52 15.86 -12.42 16.21
C LYS A 52 14.62 -11.55 16.42
N PHE A 53 13.66 -11.60 15.49
CA PHE A 53 12.37 -10.93 15.64
C PHE A 53 11.65 -11.40 16.90
N SER A 54 11.49 -12.70 17.10
CA SER A 54 10.84 -13.25 18.30
C SER A 54 11.57 -12.85 19.57
N MET A 55 12.91 -12.83 19.57
CA MET A 55 13.70 -12.37 20.71
C MET A 55 13.45 -10.90 21.05
N HIS A 56 13.38 -10.02 20.04
CA HIS A 56 13.08 -8.60 20.26
C HIS A 56 11.64 -8.38 20.67
N PHE A 57 10.68 -9.01 19.97
CA PHE A 57 9.26 -8.83 20.21
C PHE A 57 8.82 -9.38 21.57
N ARG A 58 9.43 -10.48 22.05
CA ARG A 58 9.19 -11.03 23.39
C ARG A 58 9.37 -10.01 24.52
N LYS A 59 10.23 -9.01 24.34
CA LYS A 59 10.46 -7.95 25.34
C LYS A 59 9.28 -6.97 25.43
N GLU A 60 8.52 -6.81 24.35
CA GLU A 60 7.36 -5.90 24.28
C GLU A 60 6.07 -6.58 24.77
N ILE A 61 6.02 -7.93 24.76
CA ILE A 61 4.84 -8.72 25.12
C ILE A 61 4.28 -8.38 26.51
N PRO A 62 5.08 -8.30 27.60
CA PRO A 62 4.54 -8.04 28.93
C PRO A 62 3.82 -6.69 29.02
N GLN A 63 4.36 -5.64 28.39
CA GLN A 63 3.75 -4.32 28.36
C GLN A 63 2.42 -4.34 27.60
N ILE A 64 2.38 -5.00 26.45
CA ILE A 64 1.17 -5.09 25.61
C ILE A 64 0.08 -5.89 26.35
N GLN A 65 0.46 -6.99 27.01
CA GLN A 65 -0.47 -7.78 27.81
C GLN A 65 -1.06 -6.96 28.96
N GLN A 66 -0.22 -6.20 29.68
CA GLN A 66 -0.70 -5.34 30.76
C GLN A 66 -1.66 -4.27 30.25
N GLN A 67 -1.32 -3.59 29.15
CA GLN A 67 -2.21 -2.59 28.54
C GLN A 67 -3.55 -3.16 28.10
N LEU A 68 -3.58 -4.41 27.62
CA LEU A 68 -4.83 -5.09 27.26
C LEU A 68 -5.67 -5.44 28.48
N LEU A 69 -5.05 -5.86 29.59
CA LEU A 69 -5.74 -6.15 30.85
C LEU A 69 -6.33 -4.89 31.50
N ASP A 70 -5.62 -3.77 31.40
CA ASP A 70 -6.04 -2.49 31.97
C ASP A 70 -7.05 -1.73 31.08
N CYS A 71 -7.31 -2.24 29.88
CA CYS A 71 -8.16 -1.59 28.89
C CYS A 71 -9.65 -1.67 29.29
N LYS A 72 -10.27 -0.51 29.53
CA LYS A 72 -11.69 -0.39 29.92
C LYS A 72 -12.55 0.33 28.89
N THR A 73 -11.94 1.06 27.96
CA THR A 73 -12.67 1.83 26.94
C THR A 73 -12.21 1.50 25.52
N ARG A 74 -13.02 1.86 24.53
CA ARG A 74 -12.70 1.66 23.11
C ARG A 74 -11.46 2.46 22.70
N GLU A 75 -11.31 3.66 23.20
CA GLU A 75 -10.19 4.55 22.86
C GLU A 75 -8.87 3.96 23.37
N GLN A 76 -8.88 3.38 24.57
CA GLN A 76 -7.72 2.66 25.12
C GLN A 76 -7.37 1.42 24.30
N LEU A 77 -8.38 0.74 23.74
CA LEU A 77 -8.17 -0.40 22.86
C LEU A 77 -7.53 0.03 21.54
N ASP A 78 -7.98 1.13 20.96
CA ASP A 78 -7.41 1.69 19.73
C ASP A 78 -5.95 2.13 19.94
N VAL A 79 -5.66 2.77 21.09
CA VAL A 79 -4.30 3.14 21.48
C VAL A 79 -3.41 1.91 21.65
N THR A 80 -3.88 0.89 22.38
CA THR A 80 -3.13 -0.36 22.60
C THR A 80 -2.88 -1.10 21.29
N THR A 81 -3.86 -1.12 20.38
CA THR A 81 -3.74 -1.75 19.06
C THR A 81 -2.72 -0.99 18.20
N SER A 82 -2.75 0.34 18.20
CA SER A 82 -1.77 1.18 17.51
C SER A 82 -0.36 0.97 18.08
N PHE A 83 -0.23 0.85 19.41
CA PHE A 83 1.04 0.54 20.06
C PHE A 83 1.58 -0.83 19.63
N LEU A 84 0.75 -1.88 19.64
CA LEU A 84 1.10 -3.22 19.18
C LEU A 84 1.58 -3.20 17.71
N GLN A 85 0.84 -2.55 16.81
CA GLN A 85 1.23 -2.43 15.40
C GLN A 85 2.58 -1.74 15.24
N ARG A 86 2.82 -0.64 15.98
CA ARG A 86 4.11 0.08 15.98
C ARG A 86 5.23 -0.77 16.56
N ALA A 87 4.99 -1.54 17.62
CA ALA A 87 5.97 -2.46 18.21
C ALA A 87 6.39 -3.55 17.22
N ILE A 88 5.42 -4.19 16.54
CA ILE A 88 5.69 -5.16 15.48
C ILE A 88 6.50 -4.52 14.36
N PHE A 89 6.08 -3.34 13.88
CA PHE A 89 6.76 -2.65 12.79
C PHE A 89 8.21 -2.29 13.13
N ARG A 90 8.46 -1.75 14.33
CA ARG A 90 9.82 -1.44 14.83
C ARG A 90 10.70 -2.68 14.92
N CYS A 91 10.16 -3.79 15.43
CA CYS A 91 10.89 -5.07 15.47
C CYS A 91 11.23 -5.56 14.06
N CYS A 92 10.28 -5.47 13.13
CA CYS A 92 10.49 -5.84 11.74
C CYS A 92 11.57 -4.98 11.05
N GLN A 93 11.58 -3.67 11.29
CA GLN A 93 12.60 -2.77 10.74
C GLN A 93 14.01 -3.10 11.21
N LYS A 94 14.18 -3.53 12.47
CA LYS A 94 15.48 -3.90 13.03
C LYS A 94 16.02 -5.21 12.46
N VAL A 95 15.13 -6.13 12.07
CA VAL A 95 15.50 -7.51 11.76
C VAL A 95 15.49 -7.79 10.26
N TYR A 96 14.50 -7.29 9.54
CA TYR A 96 14.29 -7.63 8.14
C TYR A 96 14.69 -6.48 7.22
N LYS A 97 15.23 -6.85 6.05
CA LYS A 97 15.51 -5.89 4.97
C LYS A 97 14.20 -5.52 4.26
N LEU A 98 14.10 -4.27 3.83
CA LEU A 98 12.99 -3.82 2.99
C LEU A 98 13.04 -4.50 1.61
N LYS A 99 11.89 -4.95 1.14
CA LYS A 99 11.71 -5.39 -0.24
C LYS A 99 11.47 -4.15 -1.09
N LYS A 100 12.41 -3.86 -2.00
CA LYS A 100 12.21 -2.82 -3.01
C LYS A 100 10.96 -3.19 -3.82
N VAL A 101 10.00 -2.27 -3.86
CA VAL A 101 8.92 -2.35 -4.84
C VAL A 101 9.54 -1.98 -6.18
N LYS A 102 9.41 -2.84 -7.18
CA LYS A 102 9.74 -2.43 -8.55
C LYS A 102 8.76 -1.32 -8.91
N GLN A 103 9.25 -0.12 -9.15
CA GLN A 103 8.44 0.88 -9.85
C GLN A 103 8.00 0.22 -11.15
N SER A 104 6.69 0.24 -11.40
CA SER A 104 6.16 -0.22 -12.68
C SER A 104 6.95 0.51 -13.76
N SER A 105 7.70 -0.24 -14.57
CA SER A 105 8.12 0.29 -15.86
C SER A 105 6.88 0.81 -16.58
N LYS A 106 7.04 1.89 -17.33
CA LYS A 106 6.01 2.47 -18.21
C LYS A 106 5.19 1.33 -18.79
N VAL A 107 3.89 1.27 -18.47
CA VAL A 107 3.01 0.20 -18.97
C VAL A 107 3.02 0.31 -20.49
N SER A 108 3.76 -0.56 -21.18
CA SER A 108 3.71 -0.67 -22.63
C SER A 108 2.85 -1.89 -22.95
N TRP A 109 1.74 -1.63 -23.65
CA TRP A 109 0.85 -2.68 -24.15
C TRP A 109 1.38 -3.31 -25.44
N TRP A 110 2.52 -2.82 -25.94
CA TRP A 110 3.17 -3.27 -27.17
C TRP A 110 4.68 -3.35 -26.92
N LYS A 111 5.30 -4.44 -27.38
CA LYS A 111 6.74 -4.48 -27.63
C LYS A 111 6.93 -4.14 -29.11
N GLN A 112 7.79 -3.18 -29.39
CA GLN A 112 8.29 -2.95 -30.74
C GLN A 112 9.31 -4.03 -31.10
#